data_AF-A0A3D5P7B1-F1
#
_entry.id   AF-A0A3D5P7B1-F1
#
_cell.length_a   1.000
_cell.length_b   1.000
_cell.length_c   1.000
_cell.angle_alpha   90.00
_cell.angle_beta   90.00
_cell.angle_gamma   90.00
#
_symmetry.space_group_name_H-M   'P 1'
#
loop_
_entity.id
_entity.type
_entity.pdbx_description
1 polymer ?
#
loop_
_entity_poly.entity_id
_entity_poly.type
_entity_poly.pdbx_seq_one_letter_code
_entity_poly.pdbx_strand_id
1 'polypeptide(L)'
;MNDMLDGFDHPAPLSVHYTHFDVANRLFLTGHSHQAWPDVALEGQRQAWLDAAEMLDGKWSVVAEKVEQVTEGYRALMSDCSGDITLDTNTHALVARFLSALPLRERPRIVTTDGEFHSIRR
;
A
#
# COMPACT_ATOMS: atom_id res chain seq x y z
N MET A 1 -35.52 -21.17 -10.78
CA MET A 1 -35.16 -19.79 -10.38
C MET A 1 -33.74 -19.79 -9.80
N ASN A 2 -32.76 -20.25 -10.58
CA ASN A 2 -31.35 -20.31 -10.16
C ASN A 2 -30.36 -20.13 -11.34
N ASP A 3 -30.85 -19.66 -12.49
CA ASP A 3 -30.10 -19.62 -13.77
C ASP A 3 -29.55 -18.22 -14.12
N MET A 4 -29.63 -17.25 -13.20
CA MET A 4 -29.23 -15.85 -13.47
C MET A 4 -27.92 -15.44 -12.79
N LEU A 5 -27.14 -16.37 -12.25
CA LEU A 5 -25.83 -16.08 -11.64
C LEU A 5 -24.64 -16.75 -12.36
N ASP A 6 -24.87 -17.61 -13.35
CA ASP A 6 -23.82 -18.33 -14.10
C ASP A 6 -23.04 -17.44 -15.10
N GLY A 7 -23.38 -16.15 -15.19
CA GLY A 7 -22.82 -15.23 -16.19
C GLY A 7 -21.82 -14.20 -15.66
N PHE A 8 -21.52 -14.19 -14.35
CA PHE A 8 -20.37 -13.43 -13.88
C PHE A 8 -19.16 -14.34 -13.98
N ASP A 9 -18.24 -14.05 -14.91
CA ASP A 9 -16.86 -14.48 -14.74
C ASP A 9 -16.48 -14.11 -13.30
N HIS A 10 -16.33 -15.13 -12.46
CA HIS A 10 -15.76 -14.98 -11.13
C HIS A 10 -14.50 -14.12 -11.31
N PRO A 11 -14.07 -13.28 -10.35
CA PRO A 11 -12.74 -12.64 -10.36
C PRO A 11 -11.57 -13.66 -10.34
N ALA A 12 -11.85 -14.91 -10.73
CA ALA A 12 -11.10 -16.14 -10.80
C ALA A 12 -9.68 -16.01 -11.37
N PRO A 13 -9.39 -15.15 -12.36
CA PRO A 13 -8.02 -15.05 -12.83
C PRO A 13 -7.06 -14.54 -11.75
N LEU A 14 -7.52 -13.66 -10.85
CA LEU A 14 -6.67 -13.13 -9.78
C LEU A 14 -6.69 -14.00 -8.53
N SER A 15 -7.75 -14.77 -8.27
CA SER A 15 -7.88 -15.54 -7.02
C SER A 15 -6.77 -16.57 -6.83
N VAL A 16 -6.14 -17.04 -7.92
CA VAL A 16 -4.98 -17.93 -7.89
C VAL A 16 -3.74 -17.31 -7.22
N HIS A 17 -3.71 -15.98 -7.08
CA HIS A 17 -2.62 -15.25 -6.42
C HIS A 17 -2.93 -14.89 -4.97
N TYR A 18 -4.09 -15.28 -4.43
CA TYR A 18 -4.55 -14.92 -3.08
C TYR A 18 -4.99 -16.18 -2.33
N THR A 19 -4.23 -17.28 -2.47
CA THR A 19 -4.62 -18.59 -1.95
C THR A 19 -4.66 -18.60 -0.42
N HIS A 20 -3.77 -17.86 0.24
CA HIS A 20 -3.76 -17.76 1.71
C HIS A 20 -5.01 -17.10 2.29
N PHE A 21 -5.62 -16.18 1.55
CA PHE A 21 -6.86 -15.50 1.94
C PHE A 21 -8.13 -16.22 1.47
N ASP A 22 -7.99 -17.26 0.64
CA ASP A 22 -9.08 -18.08 0.11
C ASP A 22 -10.20 -17.25 -0.55
N VAL A 23 -9.80 -16.24 -1.32
CA VAL A 23 -10.74 -15.29 -1.95
C VAL A 23 -11.62 -15.94 -3.03
N ALA A 24 -11.27 -17.15 -3.49
CA ALA A 24 -12.11 -17.95 -4.38
C ALA A 24 -13.38 -18.49 -3.69
N ASN A 25 -13.34 -18.68 -2.37
CA ASN A 25 -14.45 -19.23 -1.60
C ASN A 25 -15.01 -18.24 -0.57
N ARG A 26 -14.44 -17.02 -0.49
CA ARG A 26 -14.80 -15.98 0.47
C ARG A 26 -15.14 -14.65 -0.21
N LEU A 27 -16.34 -14.15 0.06
CA LEU A 27 -16.76 -12.82 -0.38
C LEU A 27 -16.30 -11.76 0.62
N PHE A 28 -15.36 -10.91 0.20
CA PHE A 28 -14.90 -9.76 0.98
C PHE A 28 -15.53 -8.47 0.47
N LEU A 29 -16.52 -7.95 1.20
CA LEU A 29 -17.16 -6.65 0.91
C LEU A 29 -16.55 -5.50 1.73
N THR A 30 -15.37 -5.72 2.31
CA THR A 30 -14.65 -4.78 3.20
C THR A 30 -13.29 -4.38 2.64
N GLY A 31 -13.06 -4.50 1.32
CA GLY A 31 -11.76 -4.26 0.70
C GLY A 31 -11.16 -2.86 0.96
N HIS A 32 -11.98 -1.88 1.32
CA HIS A 32 -11.55 -0.52 1.67
C HIS A 32 -10.85 -0.41 3.04
N SER A 33 -10.98 -1.41 3.92
CA SER A 33 -10.41 -1.40 5.28
C SER A 33 -9.62 -2.67 5.59
N HIS A 34 -10.07 -3.81 5.05
CA HIS A 34 -9.45 -5.12 5.22
C HIS A 34 -9.31 -5.78 3.85
N GLN A 35 -8.22 -5.43 3.17
CA GLN A 35 -7.90 -5.99 1.87
C GLN A 35 -7.16 -7.31 2.04
N ALA A 36 -7.56 -8.33 1.27
CA ALA A 36 -6.77 -9.56 1.14
C ALA A 36 -5.43 -9.23 0.49
N TRP A 37 -4.35 -9.85 0.96
CA TRP A 37 -3.03 -9.68 0.37
C TRP A 37 -2.73 -10.84 -0.58
N PRO A 38 -2.09 -10.57 -1.74
CA PRO A 38 -1.65 -11.65 -2.60
C PRO A 38 -0.53 -12.44 -1.92
N ASP A 39 -0.36 -13.70 -2.29
CA ASP A 39 0.61 -14.61 -1.65
C ASP A 39 2.04 -14.04 -1.74
N VAL A 40 2.39 -13.38 -2.85
CA VAL A 40 3.68 -12.68 -3.00
C VAL A 40 3.97 -11.62 -1.92
N ALA A 41 2.95 -11.07 -1.25
CA ALA A 41 3.15 -10.16 -0.13
C ALA A 41 3.72 -10.88 1.10
N LEU A 42 3.28 -12.10 1.39
CA LEU A 42 3.86 -12.94 2.44
C LEU A 42 5.33 -13.24 2.12
N GLU A 43 5.62 -13.54 0.87
CA GLU A 43 6.95 -13.89 0.40
C GLU A 43 7.89 -12.69 0.56
N GLY A 44 7.43 -11.50 0.18
CA GLY A 44 8.16 -10.25 0.39
C GLY A 44 8.43 -9.95 1.87
N GLN A 45 7.44 -10.14 2.74
CA GLN A 45 7.63 -9.95 4.19
C GLN A 45 8.64 -10.93 4.80
N ARG A 46 8.56 -12.20 4.39
CA ARG A 46 9.53 -13.23 4.81
C ARG A 46 10.93 -12.89 4.34
N GLN A 47 11.09 -12.49 3.08
CA GLN A 47 12.39 -12.11 2.53
C GLN A 47 12.97 -10.89 3.26
N ALA A 48 12.16 -9.85 3.51
CA ALA A 48 12.61 -8.67 4.23
C ALA A 48 13.12 -8.99 5.65
N TRP A 49 12.47 -9.95 6.33
CA TRP A 49 12.93 -10.42 7.64
C TRP A 49 14.26 -11.18 7.54
N LEU A 50 14.38 -12.09 6.57
CA LEU A 50 15.61 -12.86 6.33
C LEU A 50 16.78 -11.94 5.97
N ASP A 51 16.57 -10.99 5.06
CA ASP A 51 17.53 -9.97 4.66
C ASP A 51 18.02 -9.17 5.86
N ALA A 52 17.10 -8.77 6.75
CA ALA A 52 17.45 -8.03 7.96
C ALA A 52 18.26 -8.87 8.96
N ALA A 53 17.96 -10.17 9.08
CA ALA A 53 18.67 -11.08 9.97
C ALA A 53 20.08 -11.42 9.44
N GLU A 54 20.23 -11.59 8.12
CA GLU A 54 21.50 -11.93 7.49
C GLU A 54 22.45 -10.73 7.43
N MET A 55 21.96 -9.58 6.97
CA MET A 55 22.80 -8.44 6.62
C MET A 55 22.97 -7.42 7.76
N LEU A 56 22.10 -7.44 8.78
CA LEU A 56 22.11 -6.46 9.88
C LEU A 56 22.15 -5.02 9.35
N ASP A 57 23.18 -4.24 9.72
CA ASP A 57 23.38 -2.86 9.25
C ASP A 57 23.81 -2.78 7.78
N GLY A 58 24.26 -3.88 7.17
CA GLY A 58 24.63 -3.95 5.75
C GLY A 58 23.44 -3.94 4.78
N LYS A 59 22.21 -4.12 5.26
CA LYS A 59 21.00 -4.29 4.41
C LYS A 59 20.61 -3.05 3.60
N TRP A 60 21.13 -1.88 3.94
CA TRP A 60 20.62 -0.61 3.41
C TRP A 60 20.81 -0.44 1.90
N SER A 61 21.83 -1.05 1.30
CA SER A 61 21.98 -1.07 -0.16
C SER A 61 20.87 -1.86 -0.84
N VAL A 62 20.53 -3.04 -0.31
CA VAL A 62 19.43 -3.89 -0.81
C VAL A 62 18.09 -3.18 -0.61
N VAL A 63 17.89 -2.54 0.54
CA VAL A 63 16.69 -1.73 0.80
C VAL A 63 16.57 -0.59 -0.20
N ALA A 64 17.67 0.13 -0.50
CA ALA A 64 17.66 1.23 -1.45
C ALA A 64 17.27 0.77 -2.87
N GLU A 65 17.81 -0.37 -3.33
CA GLU A 65 17.43 -0.96 -4.62
C GLU A 65 15.94 -1.31 -4.67
N LYS A 66 15.40 -1.89 -3.59
CA LYS A 66 13.96 -2.20 -3.50
C LYS A 66 13.08 -0.96 -3.48
N VAL A 67 13.52 0.09 -2.78
CA VAL A 67 12.83 1.39 -2.79
C VAL A 67 12.79 1.95 -4.21
N GLU A 68 13.90 1.93 -4.94
CA GLU A 68 13.97 2.40 -6.32
C GLU A 68 12.98 1.64 -7.23
N GLN A 69 13.02 0.30 -7.20
CA GLN A 69 12.10 -0.56 -7.96
C GLN A 69 10.62 -0.23 -7.66
N VAL A 70 10.26 -0.07 -6.39
CA VAL A 70 8.89 0.28 -5.99
C VAL A 70 8.51 1.68 -6.47
N THR A 71 9.39 2.66 -6.29
CA THR A 71 9.12 4.03 -6.75
C THR A 71 8.94 4.12 -8.26
N GLU A 72 9.71 3.36 -9.04
CA GLU A 72 9.56 3.31 -10.49
C GLU A 72 8.22 2.70 -10.90
N GLY A 73 7.80 1.63 -10.23
CA GLY A 73 6.45 1.07 -10.41
C GLY A 73 5.36 2.10 -10.14
N TYR A 74 5.49 2.90 -9.08
CA TYR A 74 4.53 3.98 -8.81
C TYR A 74 4.57 5.09 -9.86
N ARG A 75 5.74 5.48 -10.38
CA ARG A 75 5.83 6.47 -11.48
C ARG A 75 5.05 6.00 -12.71
N ALA A 76 5.26 4.75 -13.12
CA ALA A 76 4.56 4.16 -14.26
C ALA A 76 3.03 4.17 -14.06
N LEU A 77 2.56 3.81 -12.86
CA LEU A 77 1.13 3.84 -12.53
C LEU A 77 0.54 5.25 -12.47
N MET A 78 1.36 6.26 -12.17
CA MET A 78 0.96 7.66 -12.06
C MET A 78 1.15 8.45 -13.36
N SER A 79 1.19 7.78 -14.52
CA SER A 79 1.36 8.41 -15.84
C SER A 79 2.66 9.22 -15.94
N ASP A 80 3.77 8.58 -15.60
CA ASP A 80 5.15 9.13 -15.69
C ASP A 80 5.34 10.42 -14.89
N CYS A 81 4.85 10.42 -13.64
CA CYS A 81 5.05 11.53 -12.71
C CYS A 81 6.54 11.87 -12.57
N SER A 82 6.90 13.14 -12.81
CA SER A 82 8.26 13.66 -12.65
C SER A 82 8.58 14.18 -11.25
N GLY A 83 7.63 14.04 -10.31
CA GLY A 83 7.79 14.51 -8.93
C GLY A 83 8.58 13.55 -8.05
N ASP A 84 9.05 14.07 -6.91
CA ASP A 84 9.69 13.25 -5.89
C ASP A 84 8.67 12.29 -5.26
N ILE A 85 9.06 11.02 -5.12
CA ILE A 85 8.26 10.00 -4.44
C ILE A 85 8.89 9.69 -3.10
N THR A 86 8.07 9.81 -2.05
CA THR A 86 8.43 9.42 -0.70
C THR A 86 7.59 8.23 -0.27
N LEU A 87 8.26 7.17 0.21
CA LEU A 87 7.61 6.00 0.79
C LEU A 87 7.52 6.14 2.31
N ASP A 88 6.47 5.58 2.89
CA ASP A 88 6.32 5.42 4.34
C ASP A 88 5.44 4.20 4.65
N THR A 89 5.36 3.85 5.93
CA THR A 89 4.64 2.66 6.42
C THR A 89 3.12 2.82 6.41
N ASN A 90 2.61 4.05 6.40
CA ASN A 90 1.18 4.34 6.37
C ASN A 90 0.89 5.81 5.97
N THR A 91 -0.37 6.11 5.65
CA THR A 91 -0.81 7.45 5.24
C THR A 91 -0.67 8.51 6.33
N HIS A 92 -0.84 8.16 7.61
CA HIS A 92 -0.68 9.12 8.71
C HIS A 92 0.75 9.64 8.79
N ALA A 93 1.74 8.74 8.69
CA ALA A 93 3.16 9.12 8.69
C ALA A 93 3.51 10.04 7.50
N LEU A 94 2.97 9.78 6.31
CA LEU A 94 3.13 10.66 5.15
C LEU A 94 2.54 12.06 5.39
N VAL A 95 1.31 12.14 5.92
CA VAL A 95 0.67 13.43 6.24
C VAL A 95 1.45 14.19 7.31
N ALA A 96 1.88 13.52 8.38
CA ALA A 96 2.68 14.12 9.44
C ALA A 96 4.00 14.69 8.91
N ARG A 97 4.70 13.95 8.05
CA ARG A 97 5.94 14.40 7.40
C ARG A 97 5.72 15.57 6.45
N PHE A 98 4.62 15.54 5.68
CA PHE A 98 4.26 16.65 4.82
C PHE A 98 4.00 17.93 5.64
N LEU A 99 3.18 17.83 6.69
CA LEU A 99 2.85 18.98 7.55
C LEU A 99 4.07 19.50 8.31
N SER A 100 4.99 18.65 8.75
CA SER A 100 6.20 19.08 9.45
C SER A 100 7.18 19.86 8.57
N ALA A 101 7.10 19.70 7.25
CA ALA A 101 7.91 20.43 6.28
C ALA A 101 7.32 21.82 5.93
N LEU A 102 6.06 22.09 6.29
CA LEU A 102 5.43 23.38 6.02
C LEU A 102 5.83 24.45 7.07
N PRO A 103 5.91 25.74 6.69
CA PRO A 103 6.26 26.83 7.60
C PRO A 103 5.07 27.23 8.50
N LEU A 104 4.51 26.27 9.24
CA LEU A 104 3.29 26.47 10.04
C LEU A 104 3.49 27.43 11.22
N ARG A 105 4.73 27.74 11.61
CA ARG A 105 5.02 28.80 12.59
C ARG A 105 4.73 30.20 12.04
N GLU A 106 4.98 30.42 10.75
CA GLU A 106 4.77 31.69 10.08
C GLU A 106 3.36 31.78 9.49
N ARG A 107 2.82 30.65 9.01
CA ARG A 107 1.50 30.54 8.40
C ARG A 107 0.68 29.43 9.07
N PRO A 108 0.10 29.69 10.26
CA PRO A 108 -0.49 28.65 11.12
C PRO A 108 -1.92 28.24 10.71
N ARG A 109 -2.30 28.39 9.43
CA ARG A 109 -3.67 28.13 8.98
C ARG A 109 -3.70 26.98 8.00
N ILE A 110 -4.44 25.93 8.36
CA ILE A 110 -4.75 24.78 7.51
C ILE A 110 -6.26 24.78 7.26
N VAL A 111 -6.67 24.62 6.01
CA VAL A 111 -8.07 24.48 5.60
C VAL A 111 -8.31 23.03 5.24
N THR A 112 -9.35 22.42 5.80
CA THR A 112 -9.74 21.01 5.59
C THR A 112 -11.27 20.92 5.45
N THR A 113 -11.78 19.71 5.23
CA THR A 113 -13.22 19.43 5.14
C THR A 113 -13.75 18.71 6.39
N ASP A 114 -15.06 18.68 6.58
CA ASP A 114 -15.66 17.89 7.69
C ASP A 114 -15.56 16.37 7.45
N GLY A 115 -15.19 15.96 6.23
CA GLY A 115 -15.06 14.57 5.79
C GLY A 115 -13.64 14.00 5.83
N GLU A 116 -12.68 14.69 6.45
CA GLU A 116 -11.30 14.17 6.52
C GLU A 116 -11.23 12.78 7.14
N PHE A 117 -10.32 11.96 6.60
CA PHE A 117 -10.11 10.60 7.07
C PHE A 117 -9.67 10.59 8.54
N HIS A 118 -10.12 9.57 9.28
CA HIS A 118 -9.95 9.52 10.73
C HIS A 118 -8.48 9.52 11.17
N SER A 119 -7.58 8.95 10.37
CA SER A 119 -6.14 8.98 10.66
C SER A 119 -5.53 10.38 10.69
N ILE A 120 -6.21 11.42 10.21
CA ILE A 120 -5.72 12.81 10.29
C ILE A 120 -6.11 13.45 11.63
N ARG A 121 -7.11 12.90 12.34
CA ARG A 121 -7.63 13.45 13.61
C ARG A 121 -6.90 12.97 14.86
N ARG A 122 -6.02 11.96 14.75
CA ARG A 122 -5.36 11.29 15.86
C ARG A 122 -3.85 11.29 15.67
#